data_AF-A0A7K3ZME0-F1
#
_entry.id   AF-A0A7K3ZME0-F1
#
_cell.length_a   1.000
_cell.length_b   1.000
_cell.length_c   1.000
_cell.angle_alpha   90.00
_cell.angle_beta   90.00
_cell.angle_gamma   90.00
#
_symmetry.space_group_name_H-M   'P 1'
#
loop_
_entity.id
_entity.type
_entity.pdbx_description
1 polymer ?
#
loop_
_entity_poly.entity_id
_entity_poly.type
_entity_poly.pdbx_seq_one_letter_code
_entity_poly.pdbx_strand_id
1 'polypeptide(L)'
;TPGSASVLIEADGKRFLYTGDFNTEQSQLLPGATMDYGDLDAVVIESTYADSDHTERKELERQFVEACTAVVEVGGTVLVPAFGVGRSQEMATILAAHHFDHPIVLDGMAREASRVIMNYKEFLRDPKLFINAMHSCDWVDGWRDRRKALKTPSVIITTAGMLKGGPSAFYLSKLGKKAINAVYLVSYQIPGTPGRELMEKGVCTIDGKVRKIKAAYRHFDFSSHCGASQLKAALTKLGGKPKVFMVHGAEGNCERFADWAKTELGLDASAPRTGEKIAI
;
A
#
# COMPACT_ATOMS: atom_id res chain seq x y z
N THR A 1 -4.59 -1.88 -6.59
CA THR A 1 -3.23 -1.90 -7.22
C THR A 1 -3.40 -1.82 -8.73
N PRO A 2 -2.34 -1.62 -9.56
CA PRO A 2 -2.55 -1.62 -11.02
C PRO A 2 -3.20 -2.93 -11.47
N GLY A 3 -4.32 -2.83 -12.20
CA GLY A 3 -5.14 -3.97 -12.61
C GLY A 3 -6.15 -4.49 -11.58
N SER A 4 -6.29 -3.84 -10.40
CA SER A 4 -7.38 -4.18 -9.47
C SER A 4 -8.73 -3.79 -10.07
N ALA A 5 -9.75 -4.61 -9.82
CA ALA A 5 -11.09 -4.40 -10.34
C ALA A 5 -12.14 -4.83 -9.30
N SER A 6 -13.26 -4.13 -9.31
CA SER A 6 -14.52 -4.63 -8.73
C SER A 6 -15.26 -5.45 -9.76
N VAL A 7 -16.04 -6.43 -9.32
CA VAL A 7 -16.82 -7.32 -10.18
C VAL A 7 -18.31 -7.08 -9.94
N LEU A 8 -19.00 -6.56 -10.96
CA LEU A 8 -20.46 -6.48 -11.00
C LEU A 8 -21.01 -7.70 -11.75
N ILE A 9 -21.91 -8.44 -11.13
CA ILE A 9 -22.57 -9.63 -11.66
C ILE A 9 -24.06 -9.33 -11.83
N GLU A 10 -24.60 -9.59 -13.01
CA GLU A 10 -26.02 -9.44 -13.31
C GLU A 10 -26.60 -10.79 -13.73
N ALA A 11 -27.58 -11.29 -12.98
CA ALA A 11 -28.21 -12.59 -13.21
C ALA A 11 -29.66 -12.57 -12.72
N ASP A 12 -30.60 -13.15 -13.48
CA ASP A 12 -32.01 -13.25 -13.11
C ASP A 12 -32.67 -11.91 -12.68
N GLY A 13 -32.25 -10.81 -13.29
CA GLY A 13 -32.71 -9.46 -12.95
C GLY A 13 -32.17 -8.90 -11.63
N LYS A 14 -31.17 -9.58 -11.04
CA LYS A 14 -30.46 -9.17 -9.82
C LYS A 14 -29.07 -8.63 -10.14
N ARG A 15 -28.61 -7.66 -9.34
CA ARG A 15 -27.30 -7.01 -9.47
C ARG A 15 -26.49 -7.18 -8.18
N PHE A 16 -25.31 -7.80 -8.31
CA PHE A 16 -24.41 -8.11 -7.19
C PHE A 16 -23.02 -7.51 -7.42
N LEU A 17 -22.50 -6.80 -6.42
CA LEU A 17 -21.16 -6.21 -6.48
C LEU A 17 -20.19 -6.90 -5.52
N TYR A 18 -19.03 -7.33 -6.02
CA TYR A 18 -17.87 -7.71 -5.22
C TYR A 18 -16.77 -6.65 -5.41
N THR A 19 -16.42 -5.92 -4.35
CA THR A 19 -15.47 -4.80 -4.48
C THR A 19 -14.01 -5.24 -4.60
N GLY A 20 -13.66 -6.40 -4.05
CA GLY A 20 -12.27 -6.70 -3.73
C GLY A 20 -11.67 -5.62 -2.81
N ASP A 21 -10.35 -5.47 -2.85
CA ASP A 21 -9.65 -4.37 -2.20
C ASP A 21 -9.73 -3.09 -3.03
N PHE A 22 -10.11 -1.97 -2.41
CA PHE A 22 -10.27 -0.72 -3.13
C PHE A 22 -9.90 0.49 -2.28
N ASN A 23 -9.55 1.57 -2.96
CA ASN A 23 -9.40 2.89 -2.36
C ASN A 23 -10.09 3.92 -3.26
N THR A 24 -10.96 4.73 -2.67
CA THR A 24 -11.68 5.81 -3.38
C THR A 24 -10.85 7.08 -3.51
N GLU A 25 -9.77 7.20 -2.74
CA GLU A 25 -8.79 8.28 -2.90
C GLU A 25 -7.85 7.99 -4.06
N GLN A 26 -7.62 9.00 -4.88
CA GLN A 26 -6.59 8.93 -5.91
C GLN A 26 -5.19 8.93 -5.30
N SER A 27 -4.29 8.15 -5.89
CA SER A 27 -2.86 8.16 -5.58
C SER A 27 -2.06 8.84 -6.69
N GLN A 28 -0.74 8.93 -6.58
CA GLN A 28 0.07 9.40 -7.71
C GLN A 28 0.07 8.37 -8.87
N LEU A 29 -0.02 7.07 -8.56
CA LEU A 29 -0.04 5.98 -9.53
C LEU A 29 -1.44 5.70 -10.12
N LEU A 30 -2.49 5.69 -9.30
CA LEU A 30 -3.81 5.14 -9.66
C LEU A 30 -4.94 6.15 -9.41
N PRO A 31 -5.99 6.15 -10.26
CA PRO A 31 -7.21 6.88 -9.95
C PRO A 31 -7.92 6.25 -8.75
N GLY A 32 -8.74 7.04 -8.07
CA GLY A 32 -9.64 6.53 -7.03
C GLY A 32 -10.72 5.64 -7.63
N ALA A 33 -11.12 4.60 -6.88
CA ALA A 33 -12.18 3.70 -7.28
C ALA A 33 -13.54 4.42 -7.39
N THR A 34 -14.28 4.12 -8.46
CA THR A 34 -15.65 4.59 -8.66
C THR A 34 -16.63 3.72 -7.86
N MET A 35 -17.55 4.38 -7.14
CA MET A 35 -18.61 3.73 -6.37
C MET A 35 -20.01 3.97 -6.97
N ASP A 36 -20.06 4.37 -8.25
CA ASP A 36 -21.31 4.63 -8.96
C ASP A 36 -21.77 3.38 -9.71
N TYR A 37 -22.45 2.48 -8.99
CA TYR A 37 -22.98 1.23 -9.53
C TYR A 37 -24.50 1.25 -9.73
N GLY A 38 -25.17 2.34 -9.36
CA GLY A 38 -26.63 2.43 -9.30
C GLY A 38 -27.25 1.49 -8.24
N ASP A 39 -28.49 1.06 -8.47
CA ASP A 39 -29.22 0.18 -7.55
C ASP A 39 -28.66 -1.25 -7.55
N LEU A 40 -28.41 -1.79 -6.36
CA LEU A 40 -27.88 -3.13 -6.15
C LEU A 40 -28.81 -3.95 -5.25
N ASP A 41 -28.87 -5.26 -5.49
CA ASP A 41 -29.55 -6.22 -4.61
C ASP A 41 -28.63 -6.70 -3.49
N ALA A 42 -27.33 -6.83 -3.78
CA ALA A 42 -26.33 -7.24 -2.79
C ALA A 42 -24.94 -6.70 -3.10
N VAL A 43 -24.15 -6.51 -2.05
CA VAL A 43 -22.75 -6.10 -2.14
C VAL A 43 -21.89 -6.88 -1.13
N VAL A 44 -20.76 -7.37 -1.58
CA VAL A 44 -19.66 -7.86 -0.73
C VAL A 44 -18.54 -6.82 -0.78
N ILE A 45 -18.20 -6.27 0.38
CA ILE A 45 -17.29 -5.12 0.52
C ILE A 45 -16.18 -5.43 1.53
N GLU A 46 -14.95 -4.97 1.25
CA GLU A 46 -13.83 -5.11 2.17
C GLU A 46 -14.01 -4.26 3.44
N SER A 47 -13.31 -4.63 4.51
CA SER A 47 -13.42 -3.99 5.84
C SER A 47 -12.05 -3.80 6.49
N THR A 48 -10.96 -3.71 5.70
CA THR A 48 -9.58 -3.79 6.23
C THR A 48 -9.33 -2.78 7.34
N TYR A 49 -9.72 -1.51 7.12
CA TYR A 49 -9.55 -0.40 8.06
C TYR A 49 -10.88 0.21 8.52
N ALA A 50 -11.92 -0.61 8.72
CA ALA A 50 -13.24 -0.08 9.11
C ALA A 50 -13.27 0.64 10.48
N ASP A 51 -12.19 0.60 11.25
CA ASP A 51 -12.05 1.21 12.57
C ASP A 51 -11.04 2.37 12.65
N SER A 52 -10.35 2.69 11.55
CA SER A 52 -9.30 3.71 11.55
C SER A 52 -9.24 4.48 10.23
N ASP A 53 -8.91 5.76 10.33
CA ASP A 53 -8.66 6.62 9.17
C ASP A 53 -7.16 6.78 8.93
N HIS A 54 -6.81 7.04 7.67
CA HIS A 54 -5.45 7.31 7.25
C HIS A 54 -5.12 8.80 7.37
N THR A 55 -3.82 9.12 7.47
CA THR A 55 -3.34 10.49 7.32
C THR A 55 -3.72 11.01 5.93
N GLU A 56 -4.10 12.29 5.84
CA GLU A 56 -4.41 12.93 4.56
C GLU A 56 -3.26 12.75 3.56
N ARG A 57 -3.61 12.36 2.34
CA ARG A 57 -2.64 11.85 1.38
C ARG A 57 -1.57 12.88 1.01
N LYS A 58 -1.93 14.13 0.74
CA LYS A 58 -0.95 15.17 0.36
C LYS A 58 0.02 15.45 1.49
N GLU A 59 -0.47 15.54 2.72
CA GLU A 59 0.37 15.74 3.89
C GLU A 59 1.30 14.54 4.13
N LEU A 60 0.81 13.31 3.97
CA LEU A 60 1.63 12.11 4.09
C LEU A 60 2.74 12.06 3.03
N GLU A 61 2.43 12.42 1.78
CA GLU A 61 3.42 12.52 0.71
C GLU A 61 4.49 13.56 1.01
N ARG A 62 4.09 14.78 1.40
CA ARG A 62 5.00 15.85 1.79
C ARG A 62 5.96 15.40 2.89
N GLN A 63 5.41 14.84 3.98
CA GLN A 63 6.21 14.37 5.09
C GLN A 63 7.18 13.24 4.71
N PHE A 64 6.79 12.36 3.79
CA PHE A 64 7.64 11.26 3.31
C PHE A 64 8.82 11.80 2.50
N VAL A 65 8.55 12.71 1.56
CA VAL A 65 9.58 13.30 0.70
C VAL A 65 10.56 14.13 1.54
N GLU A 66 10.06 14.99 2.44
CA GLU A 66 10.91 15.78 3.35
C GLU A 66 11.81 14.90 4.23
N ALA A 67 11.26 13.82 4.78
CA ALA A 67 12.03 12.89 5.57
C ALA A 67 13.11 12.18 4.73
N CYS A 68 12.80 11.83 3.48
CA CYS A 68 13.79 11.25 2.57
C CYS A 68 14.90 12.25 2.24
N THR A 69 14.55 13.48 1.89
CA THR A 69 15.50 14.57 1.59
C THR A 69 16.43 14.81 2.76
N ALA A 70 15.90 14.97 3.97
CA ALA A 70 16.70 15.24 5.16
C ALA A 70 17.77 14.17 5.44
N VAL A 71 17.49 12.89 5.14
CA VAL A 71 18.45 11.80 5.30
C VAL A 71 19.50 11.80 4.19
N VAL A 72 19.08 12.02 2.94
CA VAL A 72 19.99 11.94 1.78
C VAL A 72 20.94 13.15 1.72
N GLU A 73 20.47 14.35 2.07
CA GLU A 73 21.28 15.58 2.09
C GLU A 73 22.45 15.53 3.08
N VAL A 74 22.29 14.84 4.22
CA VAL A 74 23.38 14.63 5.18
C VAL A 74 24.29 13.45 4.81
N GLY A 75 24.12 12.86 3.62
CA GLY A 75 24.93 11.74 3.12
C GLY A 75 24.45 10.36 3.56
N GLY A 76 23.22 10.25 4.05
CA GLY A 76 22.58 8.98 4.42
C GLY A 76 21.90 8.27 3.25
N THR A 77 21.52 7.01 3.46
CA THR A 77 20.67 6.24 2.54
C THR A 77 19.36 5.90 3.22
N VAL A 78 18.25 6.10 2.52
CA VAL A 78 16.91 5.68 2.95
C VAL A 78 16.59 4.34 2.34
N LEU A 79 16.27 3.35 3.17
CA LEU A 79 15.68 2.09 2.72
C LEU A 79 14.16 2.21 2.79
N VAL A 80 13.48 1.95 1.67
CA VAL A 80 12.02 1.91 1.56
C VAL A 80 11.59 0.49 1.18
N PRO A 81 11.32 -0.39 2.16
CA PRO A 81 10.75 -1.71 1.89
C PRO A 81 9.32 -1.55 1.37
N ALA A 82 9.06 -2.05 0.15
CA ALA A 82 7.74 -1.99 -0.47
C ALA A 82 7.36 -3.31 -1.17
N PHE A 83 6.07 -3.51 -1.44
CA PHE A 83 5.60 -4.64 -2.24
C PHE A 83 5.95 -4.45 -3.73
N GLY A 84 6.21 -5.55 -4.43
CA GLY A 84 6.71 -5.51 -5.81
C GLY A 84 5.72 -4.87 -6.80
N VAL A 85 4.43 -5.03 -6.56
CA VAL A 85 3.37 -4.45 -7.39
C VAL A 85 2.62 -3.37 -6.61
N GLY A 86 2.38 -2.23 -7.23
CA GLY A 86 1.67 -1.09 -6.66
C GLY A 86 2.56 -0.21 -5.80
N ARG A 87 2.94 -0.66 -4.60
CA ARG A 87 3.55 0.26 -3.62
C ARG A 87 4.93 0.77 -4.02
N SER A 88 5.79 -0.09 -4.59
CA SER A 88 7.12 0.34 -5.04
C SER A 88 7.01 1.42 -6.13
N GLN A 89 6.09 1.23 -7.08
CA GLN A 89 5.82 2.17 -8.16
C GLN A 89 5.23 3.48 -7.63
N GLU A 90 4.29 3.40 -6.68
CA GLU A 90 3.72 4.58 -6.04
C GLU A 90 4.81 5.42 -5.35
N MET A 91 5.73 4.80 -4.60
CA MET A 91 6.79 5.54 -3.91
C MET A 91 7.70 6.29 -4.87
N ALA A 92 8.11 5.65 -5.97
CA ALA A 92 8.90 6.32 -7.01
C ALA A 92 8.12 7.46 -7.67
N THR A 93 6.82 7.24 -7.92
CA THR A 93 5.94 8.24 -8.55
C THR A 93 5.71 9.45 -7.63
N ILE A 94 5.58 9.24 -6.32
CA ILE A 94 5.51 10.32 -5.32
C ILE A 94 6.80 11.13 -5.32
N LEU A 95 7.97 10.48 -5.26
CA LEU A 95 9.25 11.19 -5.30
C LEU A 95 9.38 12.05 -6.57
N ALA A 96 8.97 11.52 -7.74
CA ALA A 96 8.96 12.27 -8.98
C ALA A 96 7.95 13.44 -8.97
N ALA A 97 6.76 13.23 -8.42
CA ALA A 97 5.70 14.25 -8.35
C ALA A 97 6.08 15.44 -7.48
N HIS A 98 6.93 15.20 -6.47
CA HIS A 98 7.44 16.21 -5.55
C HIS A 98 8.84 16.70 -5.94
N HIS A 99 9.28 16.45 -7.18
CA HIS A 99 10.57 16.92 -7.71
C HIS A 99 11.77 16.53 -6.82
N PHE A 100 11.81 15.27 -6.37
CA PHE A 100 12.93 14.77 -5.57
C PHE A 100 14.22 14.70 -6.40
N ASP A 101 15.20 15.55 -6.06
CA ASP A 101 16.41 15.79 -6.86
C ASP A 101 17.60 14.87 -6.53
N HIS A 102 17.38 13.80 -5.76
CA HIS A 102 18.44 12.85 -5.37
C HIS A 102 18.28 11.48 -6.02
N PRO A 103 19.35 10.65 -6.07
CA PRO A 103 19.28 9.32 -6.67
C PRO A 103 18.21 8.43 -6.04
N ILE A 104 17.44 7.76 -6.89
CA ILE A 104 16.45 6.75 -6.50
C ILE A 104 16.90 5.42 -7.09
N VAL A 105 16.95 4.37 -6.27
CA VAL A 105 17.32 3.01 -6.70
C VAL A 105 16.10 2.11 -6.61
N LEU A 106 15.82 1.36 -7.67
CA LEU A 106 14.75 0.37 -7.73
C LEU A 106 15.33 -1.05 -7.79
N ASP A 107 15.00 -1.90 -6.82
CA ASP A 107 15.47 -3.29 -6.75
C ASP A 107 14.33 -4.29 -6.46
N GLY A 108 14.64 -5.57 -6.67
CA GLY A 108 13.76 -6.69 -6.44
C GLY A 108 12.75 -6.88 -7.56
N MET A 109 11.64 -7.56 -7.23
CA MET A 109 10.55 -7.80 -8.19
C MET A 109 9.82 -6.53 -8.60
N ALA A 110 10.06 -5.41 -7.93
CA ALA A 110 9.52 -4.12 -8.32
C ALA A 110 9.95 -3.71 -9.73
N ARG A 111 11.18 -4.06 -10.15
CA ARG A 111 11.67 -3.80 -11.51
C ARG A 111 10.81 -4.50 -12.57
N GLU A 112 10.62 -5.81 -12.43
CA GLU A 112 9.84 -6.58 -13.39
C GLU A 112 8.37 -6.16 -13.40
N ALA A 113 7.79 -5.93 -12.22
CA ALA A 113 6.44 -5.39 -12.11
C ALA A 113 6.31 -4.02 -12.80
N SER A 114 7.28 -3.13 -12.63
CA SER A 114 7.31 -1.83 -13.31
C SER A 114 7.36 -1.98 -14.83
N ARG A 115 8.14 -2.93 -15.38
CA ARG A 115 8.16 -3.20 -16.83
C ARG A 115 6.79 -3.62 -17.35
N VAL A 116 6.11 -4.50 -16.61
CA VAL A 116 4.74 -4.91 -16.96
C VAL A 116 3.81 -3.70 -16.93
N ILE A 117 3.82 -2.92 -15.85
CA ILE A 117 2.95 -1.75 -15.70
C ILE A 117 3.19 -0.70 -16.81
N MET A 118 4.44 -0.50 -17.25
CA MET A 118 4.76 0.42 -18.36
C MET A 118 4.07 0.02 -19.68
N ASN A 119 3.72 -1.26 -19.87
CA ASN A 119 2.99 -1.74 -21.04
C ASN A 119 1.46 -1.59 -20.91
N TYR A 120 0.95 -1.33 -19.70
CA TYR A 120 -0.49 -1.21 -19.38
C TYR A 120 -0.80 0.17 -18.78
N LYS A 121 -0.32 1.21 -19.46
CA LYS A 121 -0.34 2.59 -18.98
C LYS A 121 -1.75 3.19 -18.87
N GLU A 122 -2.72 2.63 -19.57
CA GLU A 122 -4.13 3.02 -19.55
C GLU A 122 -4.80 2.86 -18.18
N PHE A 123 -4.24 2.02 -17.31
CA PHE A 123 -4.72 1.84 -15.94
C PHE A 123 -4.12 2.82 -14.94
N LEU A 124 -3.22 3.71 -15.38
CA LEU A 124 -2.54 4.69 -14.52
C LEU A 124 -3.27 6.02 -14.53
N ARG A 125 -3.23 6.72 -13.39
CA ARG A 125 -3.80 8.07 -13.27
C ARG A 125 -3.05 9.08 -14.15
N ASP A 126 -1.72 9.06 -14.06
CA ASP A 126 -0.83 9.89 -14.85
C ASP A 126 0.29 9.02 -15.43
N PRO A 127 0.10 8.49 -16.64
CA PRO A 127 1.10 7.69 -17.33
C PRO A 127 2.44 8.40 -17.53
N LYS A 128 2.43 9.72 -17.77
CA LYS A 128 3.64 10.49 -18.07
C LYS A 128 4.48 10.62 -16.81
N LEU A 129 3.85 10.98 -15.70
CA LEU A 129 4.50 11.05 -14.39
C LEU A 129 5.11 9.71 -13.99
N PHE A 130 4.37 8.61 -14.15
CA PHE A 130 4.88 7.27 -13.84
C PHE A 130 6.10 6.89 -14.71
N ILE A 131 6.02 7.11 -16.02
CA ILE A 131 7.14 6.80 -16.93
C ILE A 131 8.37 7.64 -16.56
N ASN A 132 8.19 8.93 -16.27
CA ASN A 132 9.27 9.81 -15.82
C ASN A 132 9.90 9.29 -14.52
N ALA A 133 9.08 8.87 -13.55
CA ALA A 133 9.55 8.27 -12.30
C ALA A 133 10.35 6.98 -12.51
N MET A 134 9.92 6.13 -13.44
CA MET A 134 10.64 4.89 -13.76
C MET A 134 11.96 5.16 -14.48
N HIS A 135 12.02 6.17 -15.35
CA HIS A 135 13.24 6.58 -16.04
C HIS A 135 14.24 7.31 -15.14
N SER A 136 13.80 7.97 -14.08
CA SER A 136 14.68 8.63 -13.11
C SER A 136 15.29 7.66 -12.08
N CYS A 137 14.76 6.44 -11.98
CA CYS A 137 15.31 5.41 -11.10
C CYS A 137 16.55 4.73 -11.71
N ASP A 138 17.54 4.41 -10.87
CA ASP A 138 18.60 3.46 -11.15
C ASP A 138 18.09 2.03 -10.90
N TRP A 139 17.95 1.23 -11.97
CA TRP A 139 17.45 -0.14 -11.87
C TRP A 139 18.60 -1.09 -11.56
N VAL A 140 18.52 -1.77 -10.41
CA VAL A 140 19.53 -2.75 -10.00
C VAL A 140 19.45 -3.99 -10.89
N ASP A 141 20.46 -4.34 -11.67
CA ASP A 141 20.44 -5.57 -12.48
C ASP A 141 20.99 -6.78 -11.71
N GLY A 142 22.00 -6.54 -10.87
CA GLY A 142 22.63 -7.62 -10.11
C GLY A 142 23.36 -7.17 -8.85
N TRP A 143 24.20 -8.06 -8.33
CA TRP A 143 24.93 -7.84 -7.09
C TRP A 143 25.91 -6.65 -7.19
N ARG A 144 26.47 -6.35 -8.37
CA ARG A 144 27.33 -5.18 -8.52
C ARG A 144 26.57 -3.88 -8.19
N ASP A 145 25.36 -3.73 -8.70
CA ASP A 145 24.54 -2.54 -8.49
C ASP A 145 24.03 -2.46 -7.06
N ARG A 146 23.66 -3.61 -6.45
CA ARG A 146 23.32 -3.65 -5.01
C ARG A 146 24.47 -3.15 -4.13
N ARG A 147 25.72 -3.50 -4.45
CA ARG A 147 26.91 -2.99 -3.73
C ARG A 147 27.15 -1.51 -3.98
N LYS A 148 26.88 -1.02 -5.20
CA LYS A 148 26.97 0.40 -5.54
C LYS A 148 25.94 1.20 -4.74
N ALA A 149 24.68 0.76 -4.72
CA ALA A 149 23.59 1.40 -3.99
C ALA A 149 23.85 1.55 -2.48
N LEU A 150 24.61 0.63 -1.86
CA LEU A 150 25.02 0.75 -0.45
C LEU A 150 26.05 1.85 -0.16
N LYS A 151 26.68 2.42 -1.20
CA LYS A 151 27.77 3.39 -1.09
C LYS A 151 27.37 4.80 -1.52
N THR A 152 26.22 4.95 -2.16
CA THR A 152 25.73 6.22 -2.68
C THR A 152 24.52 6.66 -1.84
N PRO A 153 24.53 7.89 -1.28
CA PRO A 153 23.35 8.46 -0.66
C PRO A 153 22.18 8.48 -1.66
N SER A 154 21.07 7.83 -1.30
CA SER A 154 19.95 7.60 -2.21
C SER A 154 18.71 7.15 -1.44
N VAL A 155 17.57 7.13 -2.11
CA VAL A 155 16.39 6.37 -1.68
C VAL A 155 16.39 5.02 -2.39
N ILE A 156 16.43 3.91 -1.65
CA ILE A 156 16.38 2.55 -2.19
C ILE A 156 14.98 1.98 -1.97
N ILE A 157 14.20 1.86 -3.04
CA ILE A 157 12.89 1.22 -3.05
C ILE A 157 13.07 -0.24 -3.44
N THR A 158 12.66 -1.16 -2.57
CA THR A 158 12.91 -2.59 -2.80
C THR A 158 11.93 -3.51 -2.10
N THR A 159 11.73 -4.68 -2.70
CA THR A 159 11.01 -5.81 -2.08
C THR A 159 11.85 -6.50 -1.01
N ALA A 160 11.28 -7.11 0.04
CA ALA A 160 9.85 -7.22 0.36
C ALA A 160 9.39 -6.16 1.40
N GLY A 161 8.15 -5.68 1.27
CA GLY A 161 7.58 -4.57 2.05
C GLY A 161 7.43 -4.79 3.55
N MET A 162 7.42 -6.04 4.00
CA MET A 162 7.37 -6.40 5.43
C MET A 162 8.70 -6.92 5.98
N LEU A 163 9.80 -6.74 5.24
CA LEU A 163 11.16 -7.15 5.62
C LEU A 163 11.35 -8.65 5.90
N LYS A 164 10.40 -9.51 5.50
CA LYS A 164 10.49 -10.98 5.68
C LYS A 164 11.63 -11.65 4.92
N GLY A 165 12.24 -10.96 3.95
CA GLY A 165 13.31 -11.52 3.13
C GLY A 165 13.58 -10.70 1.87
N GLY A 166 14.23 -11.33 0.90
CA GLY A 166 14.59 -10.70 -0.37
C GLY A 166 15.62 -9.58 -0.21
N PRO A 167 15.73 -8.68 -1.21
CA PRO A 167 16.75 -7.64 -1.17
C PRO A 167 16.57 -6.63 -0.03
N SER A 168 15.35 -6.37 0.45
CA SER A 168 15.12 -5.46 1.58
C SER A 168 15.80 -5.93 2.87
N ALA A 169 15.75 -7.24 3.16
CA ALA A 169 16.48 -7.82 4.28
C ALA A 169 18.01 -7.68 4.11
N PHE A 170 18.50 -7.86 2.87
CA PHE A 170 19.91 -7.64 2.55
C PHE A 170 20.34 -6.19 2.83
N TYR A 171 19.63 -5.20 2.30
CA TYR A 171 19.92 -3.79 2.53
C TYR A 171 19.82 -3.42 4.01
N LEU A 172 18.77 -3.88 4.70
CA LEU A 172 18.59 -3.65 6.13
C LEU A 172 19.77 -4.17 6.96
N SER A 173 20.30 -5.35 6.63
CA SER A 173 21.46 -5.95 7.31
C SER A 173 22.73 -5.10 7.25
N LYS A 174 22.81 -4.16 6.30
CA LYS A 174 23.94 -3.26 6.06
C LYS A 174 23.61 -1.84 6.51
N LEU A 175 22.54 -1.25 5.97
CA LEU A 175 22.12 0.13 6.22
C LEU A 175 21.62 0.33 7.64
N GLY A 176 20.88 -0.65 8.18
CA GLY A 176 20.31 -0.59 9.53
C GLY A 176 21.34 -0.48 10.66
N LYS A 177 22.63 -0.70 10.38
CA LYS A 177 23.72 -0.61 11.36
C LYS A 177 24.26 0.81 11.57
N LYS A 178 23.82 1.79 10.78
CA LYS A 178 24.35 3.16 10.82
C LYS A 178 23.22 4.15 11.09
N ALA A 179 23.42 5.06 12.04
CA ALA A 179 22.42 6.05 12.44
C ALA A 179 22.18 7.16 11.41
N ILE A 180 23.13 7.36 10.48
CA ILE A 180 22.99 8.29 9.35
C ILE A 180 21.93 7.82 8.33
N ASN A 181 21.56 6.54 8.35
CA ASN A 181 20.58 5.97 7.43
C ASN A 181 19.18 5.95 8.05
N ALA A 182 18.19 5.73 7.20
CA ALA A 182 16.82 5.51 7.64
C ALA A 182 16.16 4.29 6.99
N VAL A 183 15.14 3.74 7.66
CA VAL A 183 14.25 2.69 7.17
C VAL A 183 12.82 3.21 7.25
N TYR A 184 12.22 3.52 6.10
CA TYR A 184 10.86 4.04 6.02
C TYR A 184 9.92 2.96 5.52
N LEU A 185 9.05 2.50 6.42
CA LEU A 185 8.04 1.50 6.13
C LEU A 185 6.84 2.21 5.50
N VAL A 186 6.38 1.74 4.35
CA VAL A 186 5.36 2.41 3.52
C VAL A 186 4.14 1.53 3.24
N SER A 187 3.97 0.47 4.04
CA SER A 187 2.92 -0.54 3.85
C SER A 187 2.52 -1.10 5.19
N TYR A 188 1.31 -1.65 5.27
CA TYR A 188 0.86 -2.38 6.44
C TYR A 188 1.86 -3.45 6.87
N GLN A 189 2.10 -3.53 8.17
CA GLN A 189 3.01 -4.49 8.78
C GLN A 189 2.21 -5.51 9.60
N ILE A 190 2.12 -6.74 9.12
CA ILE A 190 1.36 -7.78 9.84
C ILE A 190 2.07 -8.08 11.20
N PRO A 191 1.32 -8.34 12.30
CA PRO A 191 1.89 -8.88 13.53
C PRO A 191 2.81 -10.09 13.28
N GLY A 192 3.95 -10.13 13.98
CA GLY A 192 4.95 -11.20 13.82
C GLY A 192 5.86 -11.06 12.59
N THR A 193 5.80 -9.96 11.85
CA THR A 193 6.75 -9.68 10.76
C THR A 193 7.94 -8.84 11.24
N PRO A 194 9.13 -8.96 10.61
CA PRO A 194 10.29 -8.16 10.99
C PRO A 194 10.05 -6.64 10.92
N GLY A 195 9.21 -6.17 9.99
CA GLY A 195 8.85 -4.76 9.92
C GLY A 195 7.94 -4.31 11.07
N ARG A 196 7.04 -5.18 11.57
CA ARG A 196 6.28 -4.89 12.79
C ARG A 196 7.19 -4.88 14.03
N GLU A 197 8.12 -5.82 14.13
CA GLU A 197 9.13 -5.83 15.20
C GLU A 197 9.95 -4.53 15.23
N LEU A 198 10.30 -3.99 14.06
CA LEU A 198 11.02 -2.73 13.95
C LEU A 198 10.24 -1.57 14.58
N MET A 199 8.96 -1.46 14.22
CA MET A 199 8.08 -0.38 14.69
C MET A 199 7.89 -0.43 16.21
N GLU A 200 7.70 -1.62 16.78
CA GLU A 200 7.37 -1.77 18.19
C GLU A 200 8.59 -1.77 19.10
N LYS A 201 9.70 -2.35 18.64
CA LYS A 201 10.83 -2.72 19.51
C LYS A 201 12.17 -2.17 19.02
N GLY A 202 12.24 -1.57 17.83
CA GLY A 202 13.50 -1.11 17.24
C GLY A 202 14.46 -2.25 16.87
N VAL A 203 13.95 -3.46 16.68
CA VAL A 203 14.72 -4.66 16.32
C VAL A 203 14.10 -5.35 15.10
N CYS A 204 14.89 -6.07 14.34
CA CYS A 204 14.41 -6.97 13.30
C CYS A 204 15.08 -8.32 13.40
N THR A 205 14.29 -9.37 13.16
CA THR A 205 14.82 -10.70 12.86
C THR A 205 15.38 -10.74 11.44
N ILE A 206 16.70 -10.92 11.31
CA ILE A 206 17.42 -11.00 10.04
C ILE A 206 18.29 -12.27 10.05
N ASP A 207 18.09 -13.15 9.07
CA ASP A 207 18.75 -14.46 8.97
C ASP A 207 18.59 -15.30 10.26
N GLY A 208 17.38 -15.31 10.83
CA GLY A 208 17.06 -16.04 12.06
C GLY A 208 17.65 -15.44 13.34
N LYS A 209 18.28 -14.25 13.28
CA LYS A 209 18.86 -13.58 14.45
C LYS A 209 18.20 -12.22 14.67
N VAL A 210 17.78 -11.96 15.90
CA VAL A 210 17.28 -10.65 16.32
C VAL A 210 18.43 -9.65 16.34
N ARG A 211 18.26 -8.51 15.67
CA ARG A 211 19.26 -7.45 15.58
C ARG A 211 18.64 -6.09 15.87
N LYS A 212 19.31 -5.30 16.72
CA LYS A 212 18.95 -3.90 16.95
C LYS A 212 19.25 -3.06 15.70
N ILE A 213 18.29 -2.24 15.29
CA ILE A 213 18.44 -1.30 14.19
C ILE A 213 18.87 0.06 14.75
N LYS A 214 20.01 0.57 14.28
CA LYS A 214 20.55 1.89 14.63
C LYS A 214 20.10 3.00 13.70
N ALA A 215 19.76 2.65 12.45
CA ALA A 215 19.16 3.58 11.51
C ALA A 215 17.84 4.14 12.09
N ALA A 216 17.52 5.39 11.75
CA ALA A 216 16.21 5.94 12.06
C ALA A 216 15.13 5.08 11.38
N TYR A 217 13.96 4.95 11.99
CA TYR A 217 12.85 4.25 11.36
C TYR A 217 11.55 5.01 11.61
N ARG A 218 10.68 4.99 10.60
CA ARG A 218 9.38 5.65 10.63
C ARG A 218 8.42 4.90 9.73
N HIS A 219 7.14 4.89 10.11
CA HIS A 219 6.06 4.34 9.29
C HIS A 219 5.30 5.48 8.63
N PHE A 220 5.13 5.39 7.33
CA PHE A 220 4.31 6.27 6.50
C PHE A 220 3.18 5.41 5.94
N ASP A 221 1.97 5.56 6.45
CA ASP A 221 0.85 4.67 6.11
C ASP A 221 0.26 5.00 4.75
N PHE A 222 1.02 4.68 3.70
CA PHE A 222 0.51 4.68 2.34
C PHE A 222 -0.28 3.39 2.14
N SER A 223 -1.44 3.24 2.78
CA SER A 223 -2.33 2.11 2.51
C SER A 223 -2.86 2.16 1.06
N SER A 224 -3.25 1.01 0.52
CA SER A 224 -4.00 0.90 -0.75
C SER A 224 -5.48 0.61 -0.53
N HIS A 225 -5.93 0.61 0.72
CA HIS A 225 -7.30 0.37 1.13
C HIS A 225 -7.91 1.68 1.62
N CYS A 226 -9.24 1.80 1.52
CA CYS A 226 -9.98 2.86 2.17
C CYS A 226 -9.81 2.80 3.70
N GLY A 227 -9.75 3.97 4.33
CA GLY A 227 -9.97 4.11 5.77
C GLY A 227 -11.46 4.04 6.11
N ALA A 228 -11.77 4.08 7.41
CA ALA A 228 -13.13 3.94 7.93
C ALA A 228 -14.11 4.94 7.30
N SER A 229 -13.73 6.21 7.22
CA SER A 229 -14.56 7.27 6.66
C SER A 229 -14.80 7.07 5.16
N GLN A 230 -13.79 6.64 4.40
CA GLN A 230 -13.95 6.36 2.97
C GLN A 230 -14.80 5.10 2.72
N LEU A 231 -14.65 4.05 3.53
CA LEU A 231 -15.48 2.84 3.44
C LEU A 231 -16.96 3.17 3.68
N LYS A 232 -17.24 3.94 4.73
CA LYS A 232 -18.60 4.41 5.05
C LYS A 232 -19.19 5.24 3.92
N ALA A 233 -18.44 6.22 3.42
CA ALA A 233 -18.86 7.05 2.29
C ALA A 233 -19.09 6.23 1.01
N ALA A 234 -18.26 5.21 0.76
CA ALA A 234 -18.40 4.30 -0.37
C ALA A 234 -19.71 3.50 -0.28
N LEU A 235 -20.05 2.97 0.90
CA LEU A 235 -21.31 2.24 1.11
C LEU A 235 -22.53 3.16 1.00
N THR A 236 -22.49 4.37 1.55
CA THR A 236 -23.58 5.36 1.47
C THR A 236 -23.88 5.81 0.03
N LYS A 237 -22.90 5.74 -0.88
CA LYS A 237 -23.09 6.10 -2.30
C LYS A 237 -23.81 5.03 -3.13
N LEU A 238 -23.89 3.79 -2.64
CA LEU A 238 -24.54 2.72 -3.38
C LEU A 238 -26.06 2.95 -3.43
N GLY A 239 -26.67 2.70 -4.59
CA GLY A 239 -28.11 2.83 -4.77
C GLY A 239 -28.88 1.64 -4.21
N GLY A 240 -30.19 1.85 -4.00
CA GLY A 240 -31.11 0.84 -3.50
C GLY A 240 -31.02 0.57 -1.99
N LYS A 241 -31.35 -0.66 -1.59
CA LYS A 241 -31.21 -1.19 -0.23
C LYS A 241 -30.57 -2.57 -0.28
N PRO A 242 -29.30 -2.68 -0.73
CA PRO A 242 -28.67 -3.97 -0.93
C PRO A 242 -28.50 -4.71 0.40
N LYS A 243 -28.50 -6.05 0.33
CA LYS A 243 -27.87 -6.87 1.38
C LYS A 243 -26.37 -6.62 1.36
N VAL A 244 -25.75 -6.41 2.52
CA VAL A 244 -24.33 -6.06 2.63
C VAL A 244 -23.57 -7.15 3.37
N PHE A 245 -22.47 -7.61 2.78
CA PHE A 245 -21.63 -8.66 3.33
C PHE A 245 -20.21 -8.13 3.55
N MET A 246 -19.83 -7.96 4.80
CA MET A 246 -18.53 -7.45 5.22
C MET A 246 -17.51 -8.58 5.23
N VAL A 247 -16.44 -8.43 4.46
CA VAL A 247 -15.34 -9.41 4.36
C VAL A 247 -13.98 -8.71 4.47
N HIS A 248 -12.90 -9.49 4.54
CA HIS A 248 -11.53 -8.97 4.48
C HIS A 248 -11.29 -7.80 5.45
N GLY A 249 -11.54 -8.01 6.74
CA GLY A 249 -11.32 -7.03 7.80
C GLY A 249 -10.29 -7.50 8.81
N ALA A 250 -9.64 -6.53 9.49
CA ALA A 250 -8.92 -6.82 10.72
C ALA A 250 -9.89 -7.35 11.81
N GLU A 251 -9.35 -7.85 12.92
CA GLU A 251 -10.15 -8.45 13.99
C GLU A 251 -11.29 -7.53 14.45
N GLY A 252 -12.52 -8.02 14.34
CA GLY A 252 -13.74 -7.28 14.70
C GLY A 252 -14.15 -6.16 13.74
N ASN A 253 -13.43 -5.90 12.64
CA ASN A 253 -13.79 -4.82 11.71
C ASN A 253 -15.03 -5.16 10.88
N CYS A 254 -15.19 -6.42 10.45
CA CYS A 254 -16.36 -6.82 9.67
C CYS A 254 -17.65 -6.66 10.48
N GLU A 255 -17.66 -7.11 11.73
CA GLU A 255 -18.81 -6.99 12.64
C GLU A 255 -19.13 -5.53 12.95
N ARG A 256 -18.12 -4.74 13.31
CA ARG A 256 -18.29 -3.30 13.58
C ARG A 256 -18.85 -2.55 12.38
N PHE A 257 -18.39 -2.86 11.17
CA PHE A 257 -18.87 -2.20 9.97
C PHE A 257 -20.29 -2.63 9.59
N ALA A 258 -20.61 -3.93 9.75
CA ALA A 258 -21.95 -4.44 9.55
C ALA A 258 -22.96 -3.81 10.52
N ASP A 259 -22.60 -3.68 11.79
CA ASP A 259 -23.45 -3.05 12.80
C ASP A 259 -23.68 -1.56 12.49
N TRP A 260 -22.63 -0.83 12.09
CA TRP A 260 -22.78 0.56 11.63
C TRP A 260 -23.73 0.68 10.42
N ALA A 261 -23.61 -0.22 9.43
CA ALA A 261 -24.48 -0.19 8.25
C ALA A 261 -25.95 -0.47 8.60
N LYS A 262 -26.22 -1.34 9.59
CA LYS A 262 -27.58 -1.56 10.11
C LYS A 262 -28.11 -0.34 10.84
N THR A 263 -27.33 0.27 11.74
CA THR A 263 -27.81 1.35 12.61
C THR A 263 -27.95 2.67 11.86
N GLU A 264 -26.96 3.03 11.05
CA GLU A 264 -26.91 4.36 10.40
C GLU A 264 -27.58 4.38 9.04
N LEU A 265 -27.53 3.27 8.28
CA LEU A 265 -28.10 3.21 6.93
C LEU A 265 -29.38 2.35 6.84
N GLY A 266 -29.72 1.59 7.88
CA GLY A 266 -30.88 0.70 7.87
C GLY A 266 -30.76 -0.45 6.86
N LEU A 267 -29.54 -0.85 6.50
CA LEU A 267 -29.27 -1.92 5.53
C LEU A 267 -29.28 -3.29 6.21
N ASP A 268 -29.64 -4.33 5.45
CA ASP A 268 -29.48 -5.73 5.87
C ASP A 268 -28.01 -6.14 5.71
N ALA A 269 -27.21 -5.92 6.76
CA ALA A 269 -25.77 -6.16 6.73
C ALA A 269 -25.34 -7.34 7.61
N SER A 270 -24.28 -8.06 7.23
CA SER A 270 -23.71 -9.15 8.03
C SER A 270 -22.22 -9.31 7.79
N ALA A 271 -21.56 -10.06 8.67
CA ALA A 271 -20.15 -10.45 8.58
C ALA A 271 -20.08 -11.99 8.46
N PRO A 272 -20.14 -12.55 7.24
CA PRO A 272 -20.18 -14.00 7.04
C PRO A 272 -18.88 -14.70 7.46
N ARG A 273 -19.00 -15.94 7.91
CA ARG A 273 -17.85 -16.79 8.26
C ARG A 273 -17.34 -17.59 7.06
N THR A 274 -16.08 -17.98 7.11
CA THR A 274 -15.50 -18.88 6.10
C THR A 274 -16.30 -20.18 5.99
N GLY A 275 -16.75 -20.50 4.77
CA GLY A 275 -17.55 -21.69 4.48
C GLY A 275 -19.06 -21.52 4.67
N GLU A 276 -19.52 -20.36 5.16
CA GLU A 276 -20.93 -20.01 5.23
C GLU A 276 -21.51 -19.84 3.81
N LYS A 277 -22.78 -20.25 3.63
CA LYS A 277 -23.52 -20.12 2.37
C LYS A 277 -24.66 -19.13 2.57
N ILE A 278 -24.79 -18.19 1.65
CA ILE A 278 -25.75 -17.10 1.72
C ILE A 278 -26.65 -17.14 0.50
N ALA A 279 -27.95 -16.93 0.70
CA ALA A 279 -28.94 -16.77 -0.37
C ALA A 279 -29.22 -15.28 -0.60
N ILE A 280 -29.05 -14.84 -1.85
CA ILE A 280 -29.28 -13.46 -2.28
C ILE A 280 -30.68 -13.34 -2.85
#